data_AF-A0A849PRI8-F1
#
_entry.id   AF-A0A849PRI8-F1
#
_cell.length_a   1.000
_cell.length_b   1.000
_cell.length_c   1.000
_cell.angle_alpha   90.00
_cell.angle_beta   90.00
_cell.angle_gamma   90.00
#
_symmetry.space_group_name_H-M   'P 1'
#
loop_
_entity.id
_entity.type
_entity.pdbx_description
1 polymer ?
#
loop_
_entity_poly.entity_id
_entity_poly.type
_entity_poly.pdbx_seq_one_letter_code
_entity_poly.pdbx_strand_id
1 'polypeptide(L)'
;MARREPSLTTERFTTSQLLEIDACTRCGECLDWCPVYEEIREETFTPEGREGMNDVQKMDFAPKNKLTGMREMINKGYGLRAKLFGPKQIPEEDVLKLKDEIYHCTTCGICGTVCEASINTVEVWES
;
A
#
# COMPACT_ATOMS: atom_id res chain seq x y z
N MET A 1 21.20 14.76 -3.10
CA MET A 1 21.83 14.79 -1.76
C MET A 1 20.96 13.98 -0.81
N ALA A 2 21.51 12.97 -0.13
CA ALA A 2 20.75 12.23 0.88
C ALA A 2 20.41 13.17 2.04
N ARG A 3 19.14 13.18 2.49
CA ARG A 3 18.76 13.96 3.67
C ARG A 3 19.29 13.26 4.93
N ARG A 4 19.42 14.00 6.03
CA ARG A 4 19.68 13.39 7.34
C ARG A 4 18.44 12.71 7.91
N GLU A 5 17.25 13.18 7.54
CA GLU A 5 15.97 12.71 8.07
C GLU A 5 15.09 12.07 6.97
N PRO A 6 14.37 10.98 7.28
CA PRO A 6 13.37 10.38 6.39
C PRO A 6 12.25 11.35 6.00
N SER A 7 11.71 11.22 4.78
CA SER A 7 10.52 12.00 4.36
C SER A 7 9.22 11.56 5.04
N LEU A 8 9.16 10.32 5.52
CA LEU A 8 8.01 9.73 6.20
C LEU A 8 8.50 9.20 7.54
N THR A 9 7.80 9.55 8.63
CA THR A 9 8.06 9.00 9.97
C THR A 9 7.14 7.82 10.25
N THR A 10 7.58 6.91 11.11
CA THR A 10 6.82 5.71 11.49
C THR A 10 6.12 5.82 12.84
N GLU A 11 6.14 7.00 13.47
CA GLU A 11 5.64 7.21 14.85
C GLU A 11 4.13 7.00 14.99
N ARG A 12 3.38 7.04 13.88
CA ARG A 12 1.94 6.76 13.85
C ARG A 12 1.60 5.27 13.78
N PHE A 13 2.57 4.41 13.48
CA PHE A 13 2.36 2.97 13.42
C PHE A 13 2.83 2.30 14.70
N THR A 14 2.05 1.32 15.15
CA THR A 14 2.50 0.36 16.16
C THR A 14 3.59 -0.55 15.57
N THR A 15 4.38 -1.19 16.44
CA THR A 15 5.37 -2.18 16.00
C THR A 15 4.72 -3.34 15.25
N SER A 16 3.53 -3.77 15.68
CA SER A 16 2.77 -4.83 15.01
C SER A 16 2.38 -4.43 13.58
N GLN A 17 1.86 -3.21 13.38
CA GLN A 17 1.50 -2.72 12.04
C GLN A 17 2.71 -2.59 11.11
N LEU A 18 3.86 -2.16 11.63
CA LEU A 18 5.11 -2.13 10.85
C LEU A 18 5.54 -3.53 10.42
N LEU A 19 5.37 -4.54 11.28
CA LEU A 19 5.63 -5.94 10.93
C LEU A 19 4.63 -6.45 9.90
N GLU A 20 3.35 -6.14 10.05
CA GLU A 20 2.28 -6.51 9.12
C GLU A 20 2.52 -5.96 7.70
N ILE A 21 2.95 -4.70 7.59
CA ILE A 21 3.31 -4.09 6.29
C ILE A 21 4.44 -4.87 5.60
N ASP A 22 5.40 -5.38 6.36
CA ASP A 22 6.52 -6.16 5.82
C ASP A 22 6.17 -7.64 5.57
N ALA A 23 5.16 -8.17 6.26
CA ALA A 23 4.78 -9.59 6.29
C ALA A 23 4.10 -10.09 5.00
N CYS A 24 3.64 -9.20 4.11
CA CYS A 24 2.96 -9.59 2.88
C CYS A 24 3.83 -10.53 2.02
N THR A 25 3.36 -11.76 1.83
CA THR A 25 4.03 -12.81 1.03
C THR A 25 3.68 -12.76 -0.46
N ARG A 26 2.77 -11.87 -0.85
CA ARG A 26 2.25 -11.70 -2.22
C ARG A 26 1.57 -12.96 -2.77
N CYS A 27 0.94 -13.76 -1.90
CA CYS A 27 0.16 -14.96 -2.26
C CYS A 27 -0.96 -14.67 -3.27
N GLY A 28 -1.66 -13.54 -3.12
CA GLY A 28 -2.73 -13.12 -4.01
C GLY A 28 -4.15 -13.41 -3.52
N GLU A 29 -4.34 -14.13 -2.42
CA GLU A 29 -5.68 -14.50 -1.92
C GLU A 29 -6.61 -13.29 -1.77
N CYS A 30 -6.12 -12.20 -1.18
CA CYS A 30 -6.90 -10.97 -1.05
C CYS A 30 -7.38 -10.33 -2.37
N LEU A 31 -6.84 -10.71 -3.53
CA LEU A 31 -7.29 -10.23 -4.84
C LEU A 31 -8.66 -10.80 -5.20
N ASP A 32 -8.90 -12.07 -4.88
CA ASP A 32 -10.10 -12.79 -5.29
C ASP A 32 -11.33 -12.39 -4.46
N TRP A 33 -11.11 -11.75 -3.32
CA TRP A 33 -12.15 -11.41 -2.35
C TRP A 33 -12.39 -9.90 -2.18
N CYS A 34 -11.55 -9.03 -2.75
CA CYS A 34 -11.68 -7.59 -2.55
C CYS A 34 -12.75 -6.99 -3.49
N PRO A 35 -13.90 -6.50 -2.97
CA PRO A 35 -14.98 -6.00 -3.82
C PRO A 35 -14.57 -4.76 -4.61
N VAL A 36 -13.82 -3.83 -4.00
CA VAL A 36 -13.36 -2.62 -4.71
C VAL A 36 -12.46 -2.97 -5.89
N TYR A 37 -11.54 -3.91 -5.69
CA TYR A 37 -10.65 -4.32 -6.77
C TYR A 37 -11.40 -5.07 -7.87
N GLU A 38 -12.39 -5.89 -7.52
CA GLU A 38 -13.28 -6.53 -8.48
C GLU A 38 -14.00 -5.50 -9.36
N GLU A 39 -14.66 -4.50 -8.76
CA GLU A 39 -15.37 -3.46 -9.53
C GLU A 39 -14.44 -2.65 -10.45
N ILE A 40 -13.20 -2.38 -10.01
CA ILE A 40 -12.19 -1.71 -10.84
C ILE A 40 -11.66 -2.64 -11.95
N ARG A 41 -11.49 -3.93 -11.66
CA ARG A 41 -10.99 -4.92 -12.62
C ARG A 41 -11.99 -5.13 -13.74
N GLU A 42 -13.26 -5.30 -13.40
CA GLU A 42 -14.38 -5.51 -14.32
C GLU A 42 -14.86 -4.21 -15.00
N GLU A 43 -14.23 -3.07 -14.69
CA GLU A 43 -14.54 -1.74 -15.25
C GLU A 43 -15.98 -1.28 -14.97
N THR A 44 -16.63 -1.82 -13.94
CA THR A 44 -17.95 -1.37 -13.46
C THR A 44 -17.83 -0.10 -12.61
N PHE A 45 -16.64 0.16 -12.07
CA PHE A 45 -16.25 1.41 -11.43
C PHE A 45 -14.86 1.85 -11.90
N THR A 46 -14.68 3.13 -12.22
CA THR A 46 -13.37 3.71 -12.56
C THR A 46 -13.15 4.94 -11.68
N PRO A 47 -12.07 4.99 -10.88
CA PRO A 47 -11.67 6.20 -10.16
C PRO A 47 -11.52 7.41 -11.09
N GLU A 48 -11.94 8.59 -10.63
CA GLU A 48 -11.87 9.82 -11.41
C GLU A 48 -10.42 10.11 -11.85
N GLY A 49 -10.21 10.37 -13.15
CA GLY A 49 -8.87 10.66 -13.68
C GLY A 49 -7.97 9.43 -13.86
N ARG A 50 -8.53 8.22 -13.71
CA ARG A 50 -7.84 6.93 -13.94
C ARG A 50 -8.46 6.16 -15.11
N GLU A 51 -8.98 6.86 -16.11
CA GLU A 51 -9.54 6.25 -17.31
C GLU A 51 -8.44 5.57 -18.16
N GLY A 52 -8.76 4.42 -18.76
CA GLY A 52 -7.83 3.70 -19.63
C GLY A 52 -6.67 3.02 -18.91
N MET A 53 -6.80 2.77 -17.60
CA MET A 53 -5.83 1.97 -16.85
C MET A 53 -5.67 0.57 -17.46
N ASN A 54 -4.41 0.14 -17.60
CA ASN A 54 -4.11 -1.26 -17.88
C ASN A 54 -4.28 -2.14 -16.63
N ASP A 55 -4.23 -3.46 -16.80
CA ASP A 55 -4.42 -4.42 -15.70
C ASP A 55 -3.42 -4.25 -14.55
N VAL A 56 -2.19 -3.82 -14.86
CA VAL A 56 -1.16 -3.55 -13.85
C VAL A 56 -1.55 -2.33 -13.01
N GLN A 57 -2.03 -1.27 -13.63
CA GLN A 57 -2.48 -0.04 -12.95
C GLN A 57 -3.76 -0.28 -12.13
N LYS A 58 -4.68 -1.11 -12.62
CA LYS A 58 -5.87 -1.53 -11.85
C LYS A 58 -5.45 -2.30 -10.59
N MET A 59 -4.41 -3.12 -10.66
CA MET A 59 -3.89 -3.88 -9.53
C MET A 59 -3.36 -3.00 -8.39
N ASP A 60 -3.00 -1.74 -8.64
CA ASP A 60 -2.59 -0.81 -7.58
C ASP A 60 -3.71 -0.56 -6.55
N PHE A 61 -4.98 -0.73 -6.95
CA PHE A 61 -6.14 -0.64 -6.04
C PHE A 61 -6.39 -1.90 -5.21
N ALA A 62 -5.61 -2.96 -5.42
CA ALA A 62 -5.76 -4.19 -4.67
C ALA A 62 -5.08 -4.13 -3.28
N PRO A 63 -5.59 -4.85 -2.26
CA PRO A 63 -5.08 -4.76 -0.89
C PRO A 63 -3.57 -5.01 -0.76
N LYS A 64 -3.06 -6.08 -1.38
CA LYS A 64 -1.62 -6.41 -1.32
C LYS A 64 -0.72 -5.36 -1.98
N ASN A 65 -1.21 -4.69 -3.02
CA ASN A 65 -0.44 -3.69 -3.76
C ASN A 65 -0.33 -2.40 -2.95
N LYS A 66 -1.41 -1.99 -2.27
CA LYS A 66 -1.36 -0.87 -1.31
C LYS A 66 -0.37 -1.11 -0.19
N LEU A 67 -0.37 -2.31 0.40
CA LEU A 67 0.61 -2.70 1.41
C LEU A 67 2.04 -2.67 0.85
N THR A 68 2.24 -3.16 -0.38
CA THR A 68 3.55 -3.11 -1.05
C THR A 68 4.00 -1.66 -1.28
N GLY A 69 3.11 -0.77 -1.74
CA GLY A 69 3.39 0.65 -1.92
C GLY A 69 3.79 1.34 -0.61
N MET A 70 3.06 1.08 0.48
CA MET A 70 3.41 1.58 1.81
C MET A 70 4.79 1.05 2.27
N ARG A 71 5.05 -0.26 2.11
CA ARG A 71 6.35 -0.87 2.42
C ARG A 71 7.49 -0.21 1.64
N GLU A 72 7.29 0.10 0.37
CA GLU A 72 8.28 0.76 -0.46
C GLU A 72 8.56 2.21 0.00
N MET A 73 7.51 2.95 0.39
CA MET A 73 7.68 4.29 0.97
C MET A 73 8.47 4.27 2.27
N ILE A 74 8.14 3.37 3.19
CA ILE A 74 8.88 3.21 4.46
C ILE A 74 10.35 2.85 4.17
N ASN A 75 10.58 1.92 3.23
CA ASN A 75 11.94 1.49 2.89
C ASN A 75 12.81 2.56 2.24
N LYS A 76 12.24 3.59 1.60
CA LYS A 76 13.00 4.76 1.12
C LYS A 76 13.65 5.54 2.28
N GLY A 77 13.08 5.48 3.48
CA GLY A 77 13.60 6.12 4.70
C GLY A 77 14.38 5.19 5.61
N TYR A 78 13.95 3.93 5.75
CA TYR A 78 14.43 3.01 6.80
C TYR A 78 15.04 1.69 6.28
N GLY A 79 14.96 1.42 4.97
CA GLY A 79 15.43 0.17 4.39
C GLY A 79 16.96 0.07 4.33
N LEU A 80 17.47 -1.11 3.93
CA LEU A 80 18.92 -1.38 3.84
C LEU A 80 19.67 -0.35 2.98
N ARG A 81 19.07 0.09 1.87
CA ARG A 81 19.65 1.13 1.00
C ARG A 81 19.66 2.50 1.68
N ALA A 82 18.64 2.84 2.45
CA ALA A 82 18.61 4.08 3.21
C ALA A 82 19.64 4.10 4.33
N LYS A 83 19.90 2.94 4.97
CA LYS A 83 20.98 2.81 5.95
C LYS A 83 22.38 2.99 5.34
N LEU A 84 22.58 2.54 4.09
CA LEU A 84 23.89 2.61 3.42
C LEU A 84 24.14 3.96 2.73
N PHE A 85 23.13 4.52 2.07
CA PHE A 85 23.26 5.74 1.24
C PHE A 85 22.54 6.96 1.81
N GLY A 86 21.86 6.81 2.94
CA GLY A 86 20.99 7.82 3.54
C GLY A 86 19.55 7.77 2.98
N PRO A 87 18.57 8.34 3.71
CA PRO A 87 17.17 8.34 3.29
C PRO A 87 16.95 9.15 2.00
N LYS A 88 16.13 8.59 1.11
CA LYS A 88 15.76 9.20 -0.16
C LYS A 88 14.45 10.00 -0.01
N GLN A 89 14.37 11.13 -0.71
CA GLN A 89 13.11 11.86 -0.84
C GLN A 89 12.07 11.01 -1.58
N ILE A 90 10.86 10.98 -1.02
CA ILE A 90 9.70 10.41 -1.69
C ILE A 90 9.12 11.51 -2.60
N PRO A 91 9.04 11.28 -3.93
CA PRO A 91 8.35 12.18 -4.84
C PRO A 91 6.91 12.44 -4.41
N GLU A 92 6.42 13.66 -4.57
CA GLU A 92 5.03 14.02 -4.24
C GLU A 92 4.02 13.23 -5.07
N GLU A 93 4.34 12.96 -6.34
CA GLU A 93 3.56 12.10 -7.23
C GLU A 93 3.32 10.70 -6.65
N ASP A 94 4.33 10.09 -6.02
CA ASP A 94 4.21 8.76 -5.39
C ASP A 94 3.25 8.82 -4.20
N VAL A 95 3.31 9.91 -3.43
CA VAL A 95 2.43 10.13 -2.27
C VAL A 95 0.99 10.30 -2.72
N LEU A 96 0.75 11.12 -3.73
CA LEU A 96 -0.58 11.36 -4.27
C LEU A 96 -1.17 10.09 -4.92
N LYS A 97 -0.33 9.32 -5.62
CA LYS A 97 -0.73 8.03 -6.21
C LYS A 97 -1.17 7.04 -5.12
N LEU A 98 -0.35 6.82 -4.09
CA LEU A 98 -0.69 5.89 -3.02
C LEU A 98 -1.90 6.38 -2.21
N LYS A 99 -2.03 7.71 -2.00
CA LYS A 99 -3.21 8.30 -1.39
C LYS A 99 -4.46 7.96 -2.20
N ASP A 100 -4.47 8.23 -3.50
CA ASP A 100 -5.60 7.90 -4.39
C ASP A 100 -5.99 6.42 -4.26
N GLU A 101 -5.01 5.53 -4.29
CA GLU A 101 -5.23 4.08 -4.13
C GLU A 101 -5.82 3.73 -2.77
N ILE A 102 -5.26 4.22 -1.65
CA ILE A 102 -5.74 3.92 -0.29
C ILE A 102 -7.15 4.44 -0.06
N TYR A 103 -7.48 5.65 -0.51
CA TYR A 103 -8.77 6.29 -0.23
C TYR A 103 -9.96 5.63 -0.94
N HIS A 104 -9.72 4.78 -1.93
CA HIS A 104 -10.76 3.93 -2.53
C HIS A 104 -11.05 2.65 -1.71
N CYS A 105 -10.30 2.38 -0.65
CA CYS A 105 -10.59 1.26 0.26
C CYS A 105 -11.90 1.52 1.02
N THR A 106 -12.85 0.58 0.95
CA THR A 106 -14.12 0.64 1.72
C THR A 106 -14.00 0.13 3.15
N THR A 107 -12.78 -0.22 3.60
CA THR A 107 -12.48 -0.77 4.94
C THR A 107 -13.36 -1.96 5.35
N CYS A 108 -13.86 -2.75 4.38
CA CYS A 108 -14.75 -3.89 4.63
C CYS A 108 -14.10 -5.08 5.38
N GLY A 109 -12.77 -5.14 5.46
CA GLY A 109 -12.05 -6.15 6.27
C GLY A 109 -11.91 -7.55 5.66
N ILE A 110 -12.47 -7.82 4.49
CA ILE A 110 -12.40 -9.16 3.87
C ILE A 110 -10.96 -9.59 3.59
N CYS A 111 -10.10 -8.67 3.16
CA CYS A 111 -8.69 -8.94 2.89
C CYS A 111 -7.92 -9.42 4.14
N GLY A 112 -8.26 -8.91 5.33
CA GLY A 112 -7.68 -9.39 6.58
C GLY A 112 -8.23 -10.75 7.01
N THR A 113 -9.50 -11.03 6.69
CA THR A 113 -10.15 -12.33 7.00
C THR A 113 -9.54 -13.48 6.20
N VAL A 114 -9.20 -13.24 4.93
CA VAL A 114 -8.65 -14.28 4.03
C VAL A 114 -7.12 -14.33 4.03
N CYS A 115 -6.43 -13.40 4.70
CA CYS A 115 -4.97 -13.33 4.64
C CYS A 115 -4.30 -14.47 5.41
N GLU A 116 -3.47 -15.24 4.72
CA GLU A 116 -2.73 -16.38 5.28
C GLU A 116 -1.56 -15.95 6.15
N ALA A 117 -1.08 -14.71 5.96
CA ALA A 117 -0.09 -14.07 6.83
C ALA A 117 -0.73 -13.36 8.04
N SER A 118 -2.06 -13.45 8.20
CA SER A 118 -2.80 -12.82 9.30
C SER A 118 -2.59 -11.30 9.41
N ILE A 119 -2.52 -10.60 8.27
CA ILE A 119 -2.33 -9.14 8.22
C ILE A 119 -3.67 -8.43 8.37
N ASN A 120 -3.83 -7.62 9.42
CA ASN A 120 -5.00 -6.75 9.54
C ASN A 120 -4.84 -5.48 8.71
N THR A 121 -5.13 -5.61 7.41
CA THR A 121 -4.90 -4.53 6.44
C THR A 121 -5.73 -3.27 6.74
N VAL A 122 -6.89 -3.38 7.40
CA VAL A 122 -7.74 -2.22 7.70
C VAL A 122 -7.11 -1.36 8.78
N GLU A 123 -6.64 -1.95 9.88
CA GLU A 123 -6.01 -1.22 10.98
C GLU A 123 -4.74 -0.48 10.55
N VAL A 124 -4.02 -0.99 9.55
CA VAL A 124 -2.86 -0.29 8.96
C VAL A 124 -3.25 1.07 8.36
N TRP A 125 -4.45 1.21 7.79
CA TRP A 125 -4.90 2.47 7.17
C TRP A 125 -5.51 3.46 8.16
N GLU A 126 -5.93 2.99 9.33
CA GLU A 126 -6.56 3.81 10.38
C GLU A 126 -5.54 4.48 11.33
N SER A 127 -4.25 4.30 11.06
CA SER A 127 -3.11 4.77 11.89
C SER A 127 -2.70 6.22 11.64
#